data_AF-A0A5N3WWF0-F1
#
_entry.id   AF-A0A5N3WWF0-F1
#
_cell.length_a   1.000
_cell.length_b   1.000
_cell.length_c   1.000
_cell.angle_alpha   90.00
_cell.angle_beta   90.00
_cell.angle_gamma   90.00
#
_symmetry.space_group_name_H-M   'P 1'
#
loop_
_entity.id
_entity.type
_entity.pdbx_description
1 polymer ?
#
loop_
_entity_poly.entity_id
_entity_poly.type
_entity_poly.pdbx_seq_one_letter_code
_entity_poly.pdbx_strand_id
1 'polypeptide(L)'
;MSIPFSNTHYRIPQGFGNLLEGLTREILREQPDNIPAFAAAYFENLLEKREKTNFDPAEWGAKVDDRFYNNHAFKEQESPEKHEPGKENSQTSMKEKTALESPEEDKDMEENAALKIQAAFRGHLAREEVKKMKSSDLEEEKTEENE
;
A
#
# COMPACT_ATOMS: atom_id res chain seq x y z
N MET A 1 -12.85 8.61 7.02
CA MET A 1 -11.43 8.53 7.40
C MET A 1 -11.33 8.05 8.85
N SER A 2 -11.23 6.73 9.06
CA SER A 2 -11.13 6.11 10.38
C SER A 2 -9.66 6.03 10.80
N ILE A 3 -9.34 6.57 11.97
CA ILE A 3 -7.96 6.57 12.47
C ILE A 3 -7.62 5.13 12.92
N PRO A 4 -6.54 4.51 12.39
CA PRO A 4 -6.24 3.08 12.62
C PRO A 4 -6.08 2.71 14.09
N PHE A 5 -5.72 3.66 14.95
CA PHE A 5 -5.47 3.47 16.39
C PHE A 5 -6.56 3.98 17.32
N SER A 6 -7.75 4.30 16.79
CA SER A 6 -8.89 4.60 17.66
C SER A 6 -9.45 3.29 18.25
N ASN A 7 -9.48 3.21 19.58
CA ASN A 7 -10.11 2.12 20.35
C ASN A 7 -11.64 2.24 20.30
N THR A 8 -12.19 2.26 19.09
CA THR A 8 -13.63 2.34 18.85
C THR A 8 -14.09 0.98 18.33
N HIS A 9 -14.92 0.30 19.12
CA HIS A 9 -15.47 -1.01 18.78
C HIS A 9 -16.43 -0.98 17.58
N TYR A 10 -16.95 0.19 17.20
CA TYR A 10 -17.87 0.36 16.09
C TYR A 10 -17.15 0.99 14.88
N ARG A 11 -16.50 0.14 14.08
CA ARG A 11 -15.90 0.56 12.80
C ARG A 11 -16.91 0.44 11.67
N ILE A 12 -16.82 1.37 10.72
CA ILE A 12 -17.60 1.33 9.49
C ILE A 12 -17.09 0.18 8.63
N PRO A 13 -17.95 -0.73 8.13
CA PRO A 13 -17.54 -1.81 7.24
C PRO A 13 -16.89 -1.29 5.95
N GLN A 14 -15.89 -2.03 5.47
CA GLN A 14 -15.23 -1.71 4.20
C GLN A 14 -16.23 -1.83 3.04
N GLY A 15 -16.13 -0.94 2.07
CA GLY A 15 -17.05 -0.90 0.92
C GLY A 15 -18.41 -0.24 1.19
N PHE A 16 -18.75 0.04 2.46
CA PHE A 16 -20.01 0.68 2.81
C PHE A 16 -20.15 2.09 2.19
N GLY A 17 -19.06 2.86 2.15
CA GLY A 17 -19.04 4.17 1.49
C GLY A 17 -19.36 4.06 0.01
N ASN A 18 -18.79 3.07 -0.68
CA ASN A 18 -18.98 2.86 -2.11
C ASN A 18 -20.43 2.50 -2.44
N LEU A 19 -21.10 1.70 -1.60
CA LEU A 19 -22.53 1.39 -1.75
C LEU A 19 -23.39 2.65 -1.65
N LEU A 20 -23.13 3.50 -0.64
CA LEU A 20 -23.87 4.74 -0.46
C LEU A 20 -23.59 5.74 -1.58
N GLU A 21 -22.35 5.83 -2.05
CA GLU A 21 -21.99 6.69 -3.17
C GLU A 21 -22.71 6.24 -4.47
N GLY A 22 -22.73 4.95 -4.75
CA GLY A 22 -23.46 4.39 -5.90
C GLY A 22 -24.95 4.73 -5.84
N LEU A 23 -25.60 4.47 -4.70
CA LEU A 23 -27.01 4.79 -4.50
C LEU A 23 -27.28 6.30 -4.66
N THR A 24 -26.50 7.14 -4.00
CA THR A 24 -26.71 8.60 -4.02
C THR A 24 -26.51 9.19 -5.41
N ARG A 25 -25.56 8.68 -6.20
CA ARG A 25 -25.38 9.06 -7.61
C ARG A 25 -26.61 8.73 -8.46
N GLU A 26 -27.20 7.55 -8.28
CA GLU A 26 -28.41 7.18 -9.04
C GLU A 26 -29.64 7.97 -8.57
N ILE A 27 -29.78 8.25 -7.27
CA ILE A 27 -30.85 9.15 -6.77
C ILE A 27 -30.73 10.53 -7.42
N LEU A 28 -29.51 11.09 -7.47
CA LEU A 28 -29.29 12.40 -8.09
C LEU A 28 -29.59 12.39 -9.59
N ARG A 29 -29.44 11.24 -10.24
CA ARG A 29 -29.67 11.05 -11.67
C ARG A 29 -31.16 10.89 -12.00
N GLU A 30 -31.87 10.03 -11.28
CA GLU A 30 -33.26 9.69 -11.56
C GLU A 30 -34.27 10.60 -10.86
N GLN A 31 -33.85 11.31 -9.81
CA GLN A 31 -34.71 12.18 -8.98
C GLN A 31 -36.04 11.50 -8.59
N PRO A 32 -36.01 10.32 -7.95
CA PRO A 32 -37.23 9.60 -7.60
C PRO A 32 -38.00 10.28 -6.46
N ASP A 33 -39.33 10.27 -6.53
CA ASP A 33 -40.20 10.82 -5.48
C ASP A 33 -40.10 10.01 -4.16
N ASN A 34 -39.90 8.69 -4.25
CA ASN A 34 -39.81 7.78 -3.11
C ASN A 34 -38.43 7.14 -3.01
N ILE A 35 -37.54 7.83 -2.28
CA ILE A 35 -36.14 7.40 -2.08
C ILE A 35 -36.04 6.01 -1.41
N PRO A 36 -36.77 5.70 -0.32
CA PRO A 36 -36.68 4.38 0.30
C PRO A 36 -37.05 3.23 -0.65
N ALA A 37 -38.13 3.37 -1.41
CA ALA A 37 -38.55 2.36 -2.38
C ALA A 37 -37.51 2.20 -3.50
N PHE A 38 -36.98 3.31 -4.00
CA PHE A 38 -35.91 3.31 -4.99
C PHE A 38 -34.64 2.62 -4.48
N ALA A 39 -34.22 2.92 -3.25
CA ALA A 39 -33.04 2.33 -2.65
C ALA A 39 -33.17 0.81 -2.49
N ALA A 40 -34.35 0.32 -2.08
CA ALA A 40 -34.61 -1.12 -2.00
C ALA A 40 -34.45 -1.80 -3.38
N ALA A 41 -35.10 -1.26 -4.41
CA ALA A 41 -34.99 -1.78 -5.77
C ALA A 41 -33.55 -1.70 -6.32
N TYR A 42 -32.82 -0.62 -6.01
CA TYR A 42 -31.42 -0.48 -6.39
C TYR A 42 -30.53 -1.58 -5.78
N PHE A 43 -30.67 -1.85 -4.48
CA PHE A 43 -29.88 -2.88 -3.82
C PHE A 43 -30.29 -4.30 -4.25
N GLU A 44 -31.56 -4.55 -4.53
CA GLU A 44 -32.02 -5.83 -5.13
C GLU A 44 -31.33 -6.06 -6.49
N ASN A 45 -31.33 -5.05 -7.36
CA ASN A 45 -30.65 -5.13 -8.66
C ASN A 45 -29.13 -5.32 -8.51
N LEU A 46 -28.52 -4.74 -7.48
CA LEU A 46 -27.10 -4.90 -7.19
C LEU A 46 -26.77 -6.33 -6.74
N LEU A 47 -27.61 -6.91 -5.87
CA LEU A 47 -27.49 -8.29 -5.43
C LEU A 47 -27.65 -9.26 -6.60
N GLU A 48 -28.65 -9.05 -7.47
CA GLU A 48 -28.86 -9.90 -8.64
C GLU A 48 -27.65 -9.86 -9.59
N LYS A 49 -27.06 -8.68 -9.82
CA LYS A 49 -25.82 -8.56 -10.60
C LYS A 49 -24.65 -9.29 -9.95
N ARG A 50 -24.52 -9.18 -8.63
CA ARG A 50 -23.48 -9.87 -7.86
C ARG A 50 -23.62 -11.39 -8.02
N GLU A 51 -24.82 -11.94 -7.88
CA GLU A 51 -25.06 -13.38 -8.02
C GLU A 51 -24.79 -13.90 -9.44
N LYS A 52 -25.12 -13.10 -10.46
CA LYS A 52 -24.90 -13.45 -11.87
C LYS A 52 -23.45 -13.36 -12.32
N THR A 53 -22.75 -12.30 -11.90
CA THR A 53 -21.40 -11.97 -12.41
C THR A 53 -20.30 -12.32 -11.43
N ASN A 54 -20.65 -12.64 -10.18
CA ASN A 54 -19.74 -12.80 -9.05
C ASN A 54 -18.83 -11.58 -8.82
N PHE A 55 -19.26 -10.40 -9.30
CA PHE A 55 -18.55 -9.13 -9.16
C PHE A 55 -19.35 -8.17 -8.29
N ASP A 56 -18.71 -7.63 -7.25
CA ASP A 56 -19.28 -6.63 -6.36
C ASP A 56 -18.49 -5.31 -6.43
N PRO A 57 -19.10 -4.22 -6.91
CA PRO A 57 -18.46 -2.91 -6.95
C PRO A 57 -17.97 -2.41 -5.57
N ALA A 58 -18.67 -2.76 -4.49
CA ALA A 58 -18.30 -2.35 -3.14
C ALA A 58 -17.05 -3.07 -2.64
N GLU A 59 -16.91 -4.37 -2.94
CA GLU A 59 -15.70 -5.13 -2.63
C GLU A 59 -14.50 -4.66 -3.43
N TRP A 60 -14.70 -4.31 -4.71
CA TRP A 60 -13.65 -3.76 -5.55
C TRP A 60 -13.18 -2.39 -5.05
N GLY A 61 -14.12 -1.48 -4.77
CA GLY A 61 -13.81 -0.16 -4.21
C GLY A 61 -13.10 -0.24 -2.86
N ALA A 62 -13.56 -1.13 -1.97
CA ALA A 62 -12.90 -1.40 -0.70
C ALA A 62 -11.43 -1.80 -0.87
N LYS A 63 -11.11 -2.69 -1.81
CA LYS A 63 -9.71 -3.10 -2.09
C LYS A 63 -8.86 -1.94 -2.60
N VAL A 64 -9.44 -1.00 -3.33
CA VAL A 64 -8.73 0.20 -3.79
C VAL A 64 -8.39 1.09 -2.59
N ASP A 65 -9.37 1.36 -1.72
CA ASP A 65 -9.24 2.25 -0.57
C ASP A 65 -8.32 1.69 0.53
N ASP A 66 -8.35 0.38 0.76
CA ASP A 66 -7.52 -0.27 1.79
C ASP A 66 -6.02 -0.15 1.46
N ARG A 67 -5.64 -0.09 0.18
CA ARG A 67 -4.25 0.14 -0.24
C ARG A 67 -3.71 1.51 0.18
N PHE A 68 -4.58 2.50 0.35
CA PHE A 68 -4.21 3.85 0.77
C PHE A 68 -4.24 4.02 2.29
N TYR A 69 -5.07 3.23 3.00
CA TYR A 69 -5.31 3.38 4.43
C TYR A 69 -4.53 2.39 5.30
N ASN A 70 -4.40 1.15 4.84
CA ASN A 70 -3.61 0.10 5.46
C ASN A 70 -2.41 -0.17 4.57
N ASN A 71 -1.37 0.68 4.65
CA ASN A 71 -0.07 0.32 4.11
C ASN A 71 0.29 -1.09 4.60
N HIS A 72 0.24 -2.07 3.69
CA HIS A 72 0.64 -3.45 3.96
C HIS A 72 2.12 -3.57 4.39
N ALA A 73 2.86 -2.46 4.38
CA ALA A 73 4.19 -2.29 4.94
C ALA A 73 4.35 -2.86 6.37
N PHE A 74 3.27 -3.00 7.15
CA PHE A 74 3.30 -3.56 8.51
C PHE A 74 2.67 -4.96 8.66
N LYS A 75 2.16 -5.60 7.59
CA LYS A 75 1.58 -6.96 7.70
C LYS A 75 2.57 -8.09 7.37
N GLU A 76 3.78 -7.79 6.91
CA GLU A 76 4.77 -8.81 6.52
C GLU A 76 5.70 -9.29 7.65
N GLN A 77 5.50 -8.83 8.90
CA GLN A 77 6.25 -9.34 10.05
C GLN A 77 5.33 -9.85 11.16
N GLU A 78 4.80 -11.05 10.99
CA GLU A 78 4.50 -11.94 12.12
C GLU A 78 5.11 -13.33 11.87
N SER A 79 6.44 -13.38 11.84
CA SER A 79 7.16 -14.55 12.38
C SER A 79 7.67 -14.16 13.78
N PRO A 80 7.51 -15.01 14.80
CA PRO A 80 7.92 -14.67 16.16
C PRO A 80 9.41 -14.93 16.32
N GLU A 81 10.26 -14.01 15.84
CA GLU A 81 11.66 -13.99 16.22
C GLU A 81 12.00 -12.65 16.89
N LYS A 82 12.36 -12.76 18.17
CA LYS A 82 12.93 -11.69 19.00
C LYS A 82 14.13 -11.07 18.26
N HIS A 83 14.15 -9.76 18.02
CA HIS A 83 15.40 -8.99 17.95
C HIS A 83 15.17 -7.48 18.16
N GLU A 84 16.13 -6.88 18.86
CA GLU A 84 16.24 -5.51 19.38
C GLU A 84 16.27 -4.36 18.34
N PRO A 85 16.06 -3.09 18.77
CA PRO A 85 15.68 -1.99 17.88
C PRO A 85 16.88 -1.31 17.24
N GLY A 86 16.73 -0.94 15.97
CA GLY A 86 17.62 0.04 15.34
C GLY A 86 17.68 -0.07 13.82
N LYS A 87 16.84 0.72 13.14
CA LYS A 87 17.20 1.55 11.98
C LYS A 87 15.95 2.15 11.34
N GLU A 88 15.73 3.41 11.70
CA GLU A 88 14.88 4.36 10.99
C GLU A 88 15.61 4.77 9.69
N ASN A 89 14.92 4.74 8.54
CA ASN A 89 15.02 5.89 7.64
C ASN A 89 13.85 6.00 6.64
N SER A 90 13.11 7.10 6.81
CA SER A 90 12.64 8.04 5.79
C SER A 90 12.03 7.51 4.48
N GLN A 91 10.71 7.40 4.53
CA GLN A 91 9.76 8.05 3.61
C GLN A 91 10.37 9.04 2.58
N THR A 92 10.21 8.77 1.28
CA THR A 92 10.00 9.82 0.26
C THR A 92 9.00 9.36 -0.80
N SER A 93 8.13 10.31 -1.12
CA SER A 93 6.82 10.24 -1.76
C SER A 93 6.87 10.33 -3.30
N MET A 94 5.99 9.54 -3.95
CA MET A 94 5.22 9.78 -5.19
C MET A 94 5.92 10.01 -6.55
N LYS A 95 5.54 9.18 -7.53
CA LYS A 95 4.80 9.67 -8.72
C LYS A 95 3.99 8.56 -9.39
N GLU A 96 2.67 8.79 -9.50
CA GLU A 96 1.71 8.05 -10.33
C GLU A 96 2.05 8.15 -11.82
N LYS A 97 1.83 7.05 -12.57
CA LYS A 97 1.21 6.99 -13.91
C LYS A 97 0.54 5.61 -14.01
N THR A 98 -0.77 5.51 -13.81
CA THR A 98 -1.82 5.47 -14.86
C THR A 98 -1.52 4.45 -15.96
N ALA A 99 -2.26 3.34 -15.95
CA ALA A 99 -2.24 2.30 -16.96
C ALA A 99 -2.83 2.80 -18.28
N LEU A 100 -2.06 2.65 -19.38
CA LEU A 100 -2.59 2.50 -20.72
C LEU A 100 -1.65 1.56 -21.50
N GLU A 101 -2.16 0.38 -21.85
CA GLU A 101 -1.41 -0.72 -22.45
C GLU A 101 -0.65 -0.32 -23.73
N SER A 102 0.68 -0.40 -23.67
CA SER A 102 1.59 -0.51 -24.82
C SER A 102 2.77 -1.41 -24.41
N PRO A 103 3.16 -2.44 -25.20
CA PRO A 103 4.23 -3.39 -24.86
C PRO A 103 5.65 -2.77 -24.81
N GLU A 104 5.78 -1.46 -24.98
CA GLU A 104 7.05 -0.74 -24.77
C GLU A 104 7.26 -0.28 -23.32
N GLU A 105 6.20 -0.08 -22.53
CA GLU A 105 6.30 0.42 -21.15
C GLU A 105 6.88 -0.62 -20.18
N ASP A 106 6.70 -1.92 -20.46
CA ASP A 106 7.24 -3.00 -19.63
C ASP A 106 8.77 -3.04 -19.63
N LYS A 107 9.40 -2.73 -20.77
CA LYS A 107 10.87 -2.68 -20.88
C LYS A 107 11.44 -1.51 -20.10
N ASP A 108 10.85 -0.33 -20.22
CA ASP A 108 11.29 0.85 -19.49
C ASP A 108 11.13 0.66 -17.97
N MET A 109 10.06 -0.02 -17.53
CA MET A 109 9.86 -0.34 -16.11
C MET A 109 10.89 -1.35 -15.60
N GLU A 110 11.19 -2.39 -16.39
CA GLU A 110 12.21 -3.39 -16.06
C GLU A 110 13.62 -2.77 -16.01
N GLU A 111 13.96 -1.91 -16.97
CA GLU A 111 15.23 -1.18 -17.00
C GLU A 111 15.39 -0.26 -15.79
N ASN A 112 14.33 0.49 -15.44
CA ASN A 112 14.33 1.35 -14.25
C ASN A 112 14.48 0.55 -12.95
N ALA A 113 13.84 -0.62 -12.86
CA ALA A 113 13.99 -1.53 -11.73
C ALA A 113 15.42 -2.08 -11.63
N ALA A 114 15.99 -2.53 -12.74
CA ALA A 114 17.36 -3.02 -12.82
C ALA A 114 18.38 -1.94 -12.41
N LEU A 115 18.23 -0.72 -12.92
CA LEU A 115 19.07 0.42 -12.54
C LEU A 115 19.02 0.70 -11.04
N LYS A 116 17.83 0.61 -10.42
CA LYS A 116 17.66 0.82 -8.97
C LYS A 116 18.37 -0.26 -8.15
N ILE A 117 18.25 -1.53 -8.57
CA ILE A 117 18.93 -2.66 -7.91
C ILE A 117 20.46 -2.49 -8.02
N GLN A 118 20.97 -2.17 -9.21
CA GLN A 118 22.41 -1.98 -9.45
C GLN A 118 22.97 -0.82 -8.64
N ALA A 119 22.28 0.33 -8.61
CA ALA A 119 22.69 1.49 -7.83
C ALA A 119 22.73 1.18 -6.32
N ALA A 120 21.71 0.48 -5.81
CA ALA A 120 21.65 0.07 -4.42
C ALA A 120 22.78 -0.91 -4.05
N PHE A 121 23.03 -1.92 -4.89
CA PHE A 121 24.09 -2.90 -4.70
C PHE A 121 25.49 -2.26 -4.71
N ARG A 122 25.75 -1.39 -5.69
CA ARG A 122 27.02 -0.64 -5.74
C ARG A 122 27.21 0.22 -4.49
N GLY A 123 26.16 0.89 -4.03
CA GLY A 123 26.20 1.63 -2.77
C GLY A 123 26.43 0.74 -1.54
N HIS A 124 25.87 -0.47 -1.53
CA HIS A 124 26.10 -1.45 -0.47
C HIS A 124 27.58 -1.88 -0.41
N LEU A 125 28.18 -2.20 -1.55
CA LEU A 125 29.60 -2.58 -1.63
C LEU A 125 30.53 -1.47 -1.13
N ALA A 126 30.30 -0.22 -1.57
CA ALA A 126 31.11 0.92 -1.11
C ALA A 126 31.00 1.13 0.40
N ARG A 127 29.80 0.96 0.98
CA ARG A 127 29.59 1.06 2.43
C ARG A 127 30.23 -0.09 3.20
N GLU A 128 30.22 -1.29 2.65
CA GLU A 128 30.92 -2.46 3.19
C GLU A 128 32.44 -2.24 3.22
N GLU A 129 33.03 -1.71 2.14
CA GLU A 129 34.47 -1.40 2.07
C GLU A 129 34.88 -0.34 3.11
N VAL A 130 34.14 0.77 3.19
CA VAL A 130 34.39 1.81 4.20
C VAL A 130 34.23 1.27 5.62
N LYS A 131 33.27 0.38 5.84
CA LYS A 131 33.08 -0.27 7.14
C LYS A 131 34.28 -1.17 7.49
N LYS A 132 34.83 -1.90 6.53
CA LYS A 132 36.04 -2.74 6.72
C LYS A 132 37.27 -1.89 7.04
N MET A 133 37.50 -0.80 6.29
CA MET A 133 38.60 0.14 6.57
C MET A 133 38.47 0.73 7.98
N LYS A 134 37.27 1.17 8.36
CA LYS A 134 37.04 1.70 9.71
C LYS A 134 37.26 0.66 10.81
N SER A 135 36.97 -0.62 10.55
CA SER A 135 37.24 -1.69 11.52
C SER A 135 38.72 -2.09 11.58
N SER A 136 39.49 -1.98 10.48
CA SER A 136 40.93 -2.24 10.50
C SER A 136 41.69 -1.11 11.17
N ASP A 137 41.33 0.15 10.91
CA ASP A 137 41.98 1.33 11.52
C ASP A 137 41.81 1.31 13.06
N LEU A 138 40.66 0.83 13.55
CA LEU A 138 40.40 0.69 14.99
C LEU A 138 41.17 -0.45 15.67
N GLU A 139 41.72 -1.40 14.90
CA GLU A 139 42.57 -2.47 15.44
C GLU A 139 44.05 -2.09 15.36
N GLU A 140 44.47 -1.32 14.35
CA GLU A 140 45.83 -0.78 14.24
C GLU A 140 46.13 0.27 15.32
N GLU A 141 45.18 1.16 15.65
CA GLU A 141 45.38 2.14 16.75
C GLU A 141 45.49 1.49 18.14
N LYS A 142 44.88 0.32 18.37
CA LYS A 142 44.99 -0.40 19.67
C LYS A 142 46.31 -1.14 19.84
N THR A 143 46.98 -1.49 18.74
CA THR A 143 48.29 -2.13 18.78
C THR A 143 49.43 -1.13 19.00
N GLU A 144 49.30 0.11 18.54
CA GLU A 144 50.32 1.15 18.74
C GLU A 144 50.27 1.82 20.13
N GLU A 145 49.14 1.77 20.85
CA GLU A 145 49.05 2.26 22.25
C GLU A 145 49.61 1.28 23.31
N ASN A 146 50.01 0.06 22.92
CA ASN A 146 50.52 -0.97 23.85
C ASN A 146 51.99 -1.36 23.63
N GLU A 147 52.77 -0.58 22.86
CA GLU A 147 54.23 -0.69 22.73
C GLU A 147 54.93 0.55 23.33
#